data_AF-A0A330G487-F1
#
_entry.id   AF-A0A330G487-F1
#
_cell.length_a   1.000
_cell.length_b   1.000
_cell.length_c   1.000
_cell.angle_alpha   90.00
_cell.angle_beta   90.00
_cell.angle_gamma   90.00
#
_symmetry.space_group_name_H-M   'P 1'
#
loop_
_entity.id
_entity.type
_entity.pdbx_description
1 polymer ?
#
loop_
_entity_poly.entity_id
_entity_poly.type
_entity_poly.pdbx_seq_one_letter_code
_entity_poly.pdbx_strand_id
1 'polypeptide(L)' 'MLVSQNEIDKIKEDIQVLQYRMGGAEYLIKILVQKMHPNEIAAIESEINNNIQKFGQNSAVADVLNESLRLLNK' A
#
# COMPACT_ATOMS: atom_id res chain seq x y z
N MET A 1 19.06 12.33 -23.69
CA MET A 1 19.42 13.20 -22.56
C MET A 1 20.13 12.34 -21.53
N LEU A 2 21.36 12.69 -21.13
CA LEU A 2 22.06 12.04 -20.01
C LEU A 2 21.56 12.71 -18.73
N VAL A 3 20.93 11.93 -17.85
CA VAL A 3 20.54 12.39 -16.51
C VAL A 3 21.82 12.66 -15.71
N SER A 4 21.89 13.79 -15.03
CA SER A 4 23.06 14.19 -14.26
C SER A 4 23.22 13.35 -12.98
N GLN A 5 24.46 13.21 -12.49
CA GLN A 5 24.74 12.48 -11.25
C GLN A 5 23.95 13.05 -10.05
N ASN A 6 23.79 14.37 -9.99
CA ASN A 6 22.99 15.04 -8.95
C ASN A 6 21.51 14.65 -9.01
N GLU A 7 20.94 14.50 -10.21
CA GLU A 7 19.55 14.03 -10.36
C GLU A 7 19.39 12.57 -9.93
N ILE A 8 20.38 11.73 -10.23
CA ILE A 8 20.39 10.32 -9.78
C ILE A 8 20.43 10.25 -8.25
N ASP A 9 21.28 11.03 -7.61
CA ASP A 9 21.43 10.99 -6.15
C ASP A 9 20.18 11.52 -5.43
N LYS A 10 19.54 12.56 -5.98
CA LYS A 10 18.24 13.02 -5.49
C LYS A 10 17.15 11.96 -5.61
N ILE A 11 17.08 11.24 -6.74
CA ILE A 11 16.12 10.14 -6.92
C ILE A 11 16.35 9.03 -5.89
N LYS A 12 17.61 8.71 -5.56
CA LYS A 12 17.90 7.71 -4.52
C LYS A 12 17.43 8.16 -3.14
N GLU A 13 17.65 9.42 -2.79
CA GLU A 13 17.16 9.98 -1.52
C GLU A 13 15.63 9.95 -1.46
N ASP A 14 14.96 10.35 -2.53
CA ASP A 14 13.49 10.30 -2.63
C ASP A 14 12.96 8.87 -2.48
N ILE A 15 13.60 7.89 -3.14
CA ILE A 15 13.26 6.46 -3.00
C ILE A 15 13.46 5.99 -1.55
N GLN A 16 14.56 6.37 -0.92
CA GLN A 16 14.85 5.99 0.46
C GLN A 16 13.81 6.53 1.43
N VAL A 17 13.40 7.80 1.26
CA VAL A 17 12.33 8.40 2.07
C VAL A 17 10.99 7.69 1.84
N LEU A 18 10.68 7.32 0.59
CA LEU A 18 9.47 6.56 0.28
C LEU A 18 9.49 5.18 0.94
N GLN A 19 10.61 4.46 0.89
CA GLN A 19 10.77 3.16 1.54
C GLN A 19 10.57 3.25 3.06
N TYR A 20 11.09 4.29 3.72
CA TYR A 20 10.87 4.50 5.16
C TYR A 20 9.41 4.78 5.49
N ARG A 21 8.73 5.60 4.69
CA ARG A 21 7.31 5.90 4.87
C ARG A 21 6.45 4.66 4.66
N MET A 22 6.73 3.87 3.61
CA MET A 22 6.03 2.61 3.34
C MET A 22 6.23 1.61 4.48
N GLY A 23 7.49 1.34 4.87
CA GLY A 23 7.78 0.41 5.97
C GLY A 23 7.13 0.82 7.30
N GLY A 24 7.13 2.11 7.62
CA GLY A 24 6.46 2.63 8.81
C GLY A 24 4.93 2.46 8.77
N ALA A 25 4.31 2.74 7.63
CA ALA A 25 2.88 2.55 7.44
C ALA A 25 2.48 1.06 7.50
N GLU A 26 3.23 0.17 6.83
CA GLU A 26 2.97 -1.27 6.86
C GLU A 26 3.07 -1.83 8.28
N TYR A 27 4.08 -1.42 9.04
CA TYR A 27 4.25 -1.85 10.43
C TYR A 27 3.09 -1.37 11.33
N LEU A 28 2.68 -0.11 11.18
CA LEU A 28 1.53 0.43 11.91
C LEU A 28 0.23 -0.34 11.57
N ILE A 29 -0.02 -0.59 10.29
CA ILE A 29 -1.20 -1.35 9.84
C ILE A 29 -1.19 -2.76 10.44
N LYS A 30 -0.05 -3.45 10.43
CA LYS A 30 0.06 -4.79 11.06
C LYS A 30 -0.28 -4.76 12.55
N ILE A 31 0.16 -3.74 13.29
CA ILE A 31 -0.21 -3.57 14.71
C ILE A 31 -1.72 -3.34 14.85
N LEU A 32 -2.32 -2.48 14.02
CA LEU A 32 -3.75 -2.17 14.07
C LEU A 32 -4.58 -3.41 13.76
N VAL A 33 -4.25 -4.14 12.68
CA VAL A 33 -4.94 -5.38 12.26
C VAL A 33 -4.88 -6.46 13.35
N GLN A 34 -3.77 -6.58 14.07
CA GLN A 34 -3.65 -7.52 15.19
C GLN A 34 -4.57 -7.18 16.37
N LYS A 35 -4.92 -5.90 16.53
CA LYS A 35 -5.74 -5.39 17.66
C LYS A 35 -7.21 -5.21 17.30
N MET A 36 -7.55 -5.09 16.02
CA MET A 36 -8.92 -4.88 15.55
C MET A 36 -9.79 -6.13 15.71
N HIS A 37 -11.09 -5.92 15.89
CA HIS A 37 -12.03 -7.03 15.90
C HIS A 37 -12.13 -7.66 14.49
N PRO A 38 -12.24 -9.00 14.39
CA PRO A 38 -12.33 -9.68 13.09
C PRO A 38 -13.45 -9.15 12.17
N ASN A 39 -14.57 -8.70 12.74
CA ASN A 39 -15.68 -8.16 11.98
C ASN A 39 -15.35 -6.82 11.31
N GLU A 40 -14.52 -5.98 11.94
CA GLU A 40 -14.08 -4.72 11.35
C GLU A 40 -13.11 -4.97 10.19
N ILE A 41 -12.22 -5.96 10.34
CA ILE A 41 -11.31 -6.39 9.26
C ILE A 41 -12.12 -6.90 8.06
N ALA A 42 -13.10 -7.77 8.30
CA ALA A 42 -13.97 -8.30 7.25
C ALA A 42 -14.79 -7.20 6.53
N ALA A 43 -15.24 -6.18 7.26
CA ALA A 43 -15.95 -5.05 6.67
C ALA A 43 -15.04 -4.25 5.71
N ILE A 44 -13.80 -3.98 6.12
CA ILE A 44 -12.79 -3.30 5.29
C ILE A 44 -12.45 -4.16 4.06
N GLU A 45 -12.22 -5.46 4.23
CA GLU A 45 -11.97 -6.38 3.11
C GLU A 45 -13.12 -6.37 2.09
N SER A 46 -14.37 -6.38 2.57
CA SER A 46 -15.55 -6.28 1.71
C SER A 46 -15.59 -4.97 0.94
N GLU A 47 -15.33 -3.84 1.59
CA GLU A 47 -15.29 -2.53 0.94
C GLU A 47 -14.19 -2.45 -0.13
N ILE A 48 -12.99 -2.97 0.17
CA ILE A 48 -11.89 -3.01 -0.80
C ILE A 48 -12.25 -3.88 -2.01
N ASN A 49 -12.79 -5.08 -1.78
CA ASN A 49 -13.21 -5.98 -2.86
C ASN A 49 -14.31 -5.36 -3.74
N ASN A 50 -15.27 -4.66 -3.15
CA ASN A 50 -16.31 -3.94 -3.88
C ASN A 50 -15.72 -2.83 -4.76
N ASN A 51 -14.72 -2.10 -4.26
CA ASN A 51 -14.04 -1.08 -5.04
C ASN A 51 -13.23 -1.69 -6.20
N ILE A 52 -12.50 -2.79 -5.97
CA ILE A 52 -11.80 -3.51 -7.04
C ILE A 52 -12.77 -3.93 -8.15
N GLN A 53 -13.93 -4.48 -7.80
CA GLN A 53 -14.96 -4.85 -8.78
C GLN A 53 -15.48 -3.63 -9.56
N LYS A 54 -15.66 -2.49 -8.90
CA LYS A 54 -16.14 -1.24 -9.52
C LYS A 54 -15.14 -0.64 -10.51
N PHE A 55 -13.84 -0.65 -10.19
CA PHE A 55 -12.80 -0.07 -11.05
C PHE A 55 -12.26 -1.07 -12.09
N GLY A 56 -12.54 -2.37 -11.91
CA GLY A 56 -12.08 -3.45 -12.75
C GLY A 56 -10.73 -4.02 -12.27
N GLN A 57 -10.61 -5.34 -12.36
CA GLN A 57 -9.48 -6.12 -11.83
C GLN A 57 -8.11 -5.74 -12.43
N ASN A 58 -8.10 -5.23 -13.67
CA ASN A 58 -6.86 -4.87 -14.38
C ASN A 58 -6.56 -3.36 -14.30
N SER A 59 -7.15 -2.64 -13.33
CA SER A 59 -6.91 -1.20 -13.15
C SER A 59 -5.76 -0.94 -12.18
N ALA A 60 -5.04 0.17 -12.36
CA ALA A 60 -4.02 0.60 -11.40
C ALA A 60 -4.61 0.81 -9.98
N VAL A 61 -5.90 1.15 -9.89
CA VAL A 61 -6.61 1.24 -8.59
C VAL A 61 -6.73 -0.15 -7.96
N ALA A 62 -7.08 -1.17 -8.74
CA ALA A 62 -7.13 -2.54 -8.25
C ALA A 62 -5.76 -3.03 -7.76
N ASP A 63 -4.66 -2.68 -8.44
CA ASP A 63 -3.30 -3.03 -7.98
C ASP A 63 -2.99 -2.44 -6.60
N VAL A 64 -3.32 -1.16 -6.38
CA VAL A 64 -3.16 -0.49 -5.08
C VAL A 64 -4.04 -1.13 -3.99
N LEU A 65 -5.27 -1.48 -4.34
CA LEU A 65 -6.23 -2.07 -3.41
C LEU A 65 -5.88 -3.53 -3.06
N ASN A 66 -5.34 -4.30 -4.01
CA ASN A 66 -4.81 -5.64 -3.76
C ASN A 66 -3.65 -5.61 -2.75
N GLU A 67 -2.81 -4.59 -2.81
CA GLU A 67 -1.75 -4.40 -1.81
C GLU A 67 -2.32 -4.12 -0.42
N SER A 68 -3.45 -3.40 -0.34
CA SER A 68 -4.16 -3.20 0.92
C SER A 68 -4.69 -4.53 1.49
N LEU A 69 -5.25 -5.40 0.66
CA LEU A 69 -5.69 -6.75 1.08
C LEU A 69 -4.53 -7.61 1.60
N ARG A 70 -3.35 -7.53 0.96
CA ARG A 70 -2.13 -8.21 1.44
C ARG A 70 -1.77 -7.82 2.88
N LEU A 71 -1.97 -6.54 3.23
CA LEU A 71 -1.64 -6.01 4.56
C LEU A 71 -2.66 -6.41 5.64
N LEU A 72 -3.93 -6.61 5.27
CA LEU A 72 -4.99 -7.07 6.17
C LEU A 72 -4.88 -8.56 6.50
N ASN A 73 -4.32 -9.36 5.59
CA ASN A 73 -4.01 -10.75 5.87
C ASN A 73 -2.97 -10.85 6.99
N LYS A 74 -3.26 -11.64 8.03
CA LYS A 74 -2.39 -11.79 9.22
C LYS A 74 -1.03 -12.38 8.86
#